data_AF-A0A1M4ZXZ9-F1
#
_entry.id   AF-A0A1M4ZXZ9-F1
#
_cell.length_a   1.000
_cell.length_b   1.000
_cell.length_c   1.000
_cell.angle_alpha   90.00
_cell.angle_beta   90.00
_cell.angle_gamma   90.00
#
_symmetry.space_group_name_H-M   'P 1'
#
loop_
_entity.id
_entity.type
_entity.pdbx_description
1 polymer ?
#
loop_
_entity_poly.entity_id
_entity_poly.type
_entity_poly.pdbx_seq_one_letter_code
_entity_poly.pdbx_strand_id
1 'polypeptide(L)' 'MASKISLGNKARISFDYGVDENGKQIIKRKSFSLIADATDDQVYTASNNFASLCEKPLVEIEKIETYELQA' A
#
# COMPACT_ATOMS: atom_id res chain seq x y z
N MET A 1 20.81 11.50 -20.72
CA MET A 1 21.03 10.79 -19.43
C MET A 1 19.68 10.78 -18.79
N ALA A 2 19.16 9.62 -18.38
CA ALA A 2 17.75 9.55 -18.04
C ALA A 2 17.41 10.41 -16.80
N SER A 3 16.38 11.25 -16.90
CA SER A 3 15.85 12.07 -15.82
C SER A 3 14.66 11.36 -15.16
N LYS A 4 14.55 11.49 -13.83
CA LYS A 4 13.48 10.89 -13.01
C LYS A 4 12.45 11.96 -12.64
N ILE A 5 11.18 11.73 -12.99
CA ILE A 5 10.06 12.60 -12.59
C ILE A 5 9.16 11.82 -11.63
N SER A 6 8.96 12.30 -10.40
CA SER A 6 8.06 11.64 -9.44
C SER A 6 6.59 11.89 -9.81
N LEU A 7 5.83 10.82 -10.03
CA LEU A 7 4.39 10.86 -10.34
C LEU A 7 3.52 10.77 -9.07
N GLY A 8 4.12 10.45 -7.93
CA GLY A 8 3.48 10.43 -6.62
C GLY A 8 3.63 9.10 -5.88
N ASN A 9 3.23 9.13 -4.60
CA ASN A 9 3.39 8.04 -3.66
C ASN A 9 2.02 7.52 -3.19
N LYS A 10 1.92 6.21 -2.97
CA LYS A 10 0.71 5.55 -2.46
C LYS A 10 1.07 4.56 -1.36
N ALA A 11 0.20 4.45 -0.37
CA ALA A 11 0.24 3.35 0.59
C ALA A 11 -0.74 2.27 0.14
N ARG A 12 -0.34 1.01 0.22
CA ARG A 12 -1.17 -0.15 -0.08
C ARG A 12 -1.19 -1.05 1.14
N ILE A 13 -2.39 -1.46 1.53
CA ILE A 13 -2.64 -2.29 2.71
C ILE A 13 -3.39 -3.53 2.25
N SER A 14 -2.82 -4.70 2.52
CA SER A 14 -3.35 -6.00 2.14
C SER A 14 -3.98 -6.68 3.35
N PHE A 15 -5.19 -7.22 3.17
CA PHE A 15 -5.95 -7.91 4.20
C PHE A 15 -6.34 -9.32 3.76
N ASP A 16 -6.37 -10.24 4.71
CA ASP A 16 -6.80 -11.62 4.50
C ASP A 16 -8.32 -11.74 4.57
N TYR A 17 -8.92 -12.33 3.54
CA TYR A 17 -10.36 -12.62 3.44
C TYR A 17 -10.65 -14.13 3.48
N GLY A 18 -9.67 -14.96 3.86
CA GLY A 18 -9.80 -16.40 3.95
C GLY A 18 -9.49 -17.08 2.61
N VAL A 19 -10.13 -18.21 2.35
CA VAL A 19 -9.94 -19.02 1.13
C VAL A 19 -11.22 -19.10 0.31
N ASP A 20 -11.08 -19.14 -1.01
CA ASP A 20 -12.20 -19.36 -1.93
C ASP A 20 -12.59 -20.85 -2.02
N GLU A 21 -13.61 -21.13 -2.84
CA GLU A 21 -14.13 -22.49 -3.07
C GLU A 21 -13.09 -23.44 -3.68
N ASN A 22 -12.02 -22.92 -4.27
CA ASN A 22 -10.92 -23.68 -4.87
C ASN A 22 -9.71 -23.80 -3.93
N GLY A 23 -9.82 -23.33 -2.68
CA GLY A 23 -8.75 -23.34 -1.69
C GLY A 23 -7.70 -22.25 -1.89
N LYS A 24 -7.96 -21.24 -2.73
CA LYS A 24 -7.03 -20.13 -2.97
C LYS A 24 -7.26 -19.01 -1.96
N GLN A 25 -6.18 -18.51 -1.35
CA GLN A 25 -6.26 -17.40 -0.41
C GLN A 25 -6.74 -16.11 -1.10
N ILE A 26 -7.74 -15.46 -0.50
CA ILE A 26 -8.34 -14.22 -0.96
C ILE A 26 -7.65 -13.08 -0.23
N ILE A 27 -6.77 -12.36 -0.94
CA ILE A 27 -6.15 -11.14 -0.43
C ILE A 27 -6.82 -9.94 -1.10
N LYS A 28 -7.43 -9.06 -0.31
CA LYS A 28 -7.94 -7.78 -0.80
C LYS A 28 -7.02 -6.66 -0.38
N ARG A 29 -6.80 -5.73 -1.31
CA ARG A 29 -5.88 -4.61 -1.11
C ARG A 29 -6.66 -3.30 -1.15
N LYS A 30 -6.34 -2.40 -0.23
CA LYS A 30 -6.76 -1.00 -0.27
C LYS A 30 -5.55 -0.15 -0.60
N SER A 31 -5.73 0.88 -1.41
CA SER A 31 -4.66 1.80 -1.78
C SER A 31 -5.10 3.23 -1.55
N PHE A 32 -4.23 4.00 -0.93
CA PHE A 32 -4.45 5.39 -0.54
C PHE A 32 -3.34 6.24 -1.13
N SER A 33 -3.70 7.39 -1.71
CA SER A 33 -2.71 8.38 -2.12
C SER A 33 -2.09 9.02 -0.88
N LEU A 34 -0.78 9.16 -0.89
CA LEU A 34 -0.04 9.82 0.18
C LEU A 34 0.07 11.31 -0.11
N ILE A 35 0.11 12.11 0.97
CA ILE A 35 0.54 13.50 0.86
C ILE A 35 2.03 13.56 0.49
N ALA A 36 2.44 14.66 -0.14
CA ALA A 36 3.84 14.94 -0.37
C ALA A 36 4.61 14.91 0.97
N ASP A 37 5.84 14.40 0.94
CA ASP A 37 6.77 14.35 2.08
C ASP A 37 6.38 13.44 3.26
N ALA A 38 5.38 12.58 3.12
CA ALA A 38 5.08 11.56 4.13
C ALA A 38 6.28 10.62 4.35
N THR A 39 6.78 10.56 5.59
CA THR A 39 7.89 9.66 5.95
C THR A 39 7.43 8.21 6.04
N ASP A 40 8.34 7.27 5.86
CA ASP A 40 8.01 5.84 5.90
C ASP A 40 7.38 5.43 7.24
N ASP A 41 7.88 5.98 8.36
CA ASP A 41 7.30 5.77 9.69
C ASP A 41 5.86 6.30 9.81
N GLN A 42 5.59 7.48 9.24
CA GLN A 42 4.24 8.06 9.24
C GLN A 42 3.28 7.21 8.41
N VAL A 43 3.73 6.76 7.23
CA VAL A 43 2.96 5.90 6.34
C VAL A 43 2.66 4.56 7.03
N TYR A 44 3.67 3.95 7.65
CA TYR A 44 3.52 2.69 8.38
C TYR A 44 2.57 2.83 9.57
N THR A 45 2.76 3.86 10.39
CA THR A 45 1.92 4.13 11.58
C THR A 45 0.46 4.38 11.18
N ALA A 46 0.22 5.24 10.19
CA ALA A 46 -1.13 5.54 9.72
C ALA A 46 -1.81 4.30 9.11
N SER A 47 -1.06 3.49 8.33
CA SER A 47 -1.57 2.26 7.74
C SER A 47 -1.91 1.21 8.81
N ASN A 48 -1.09 1.10 9.85
CA ASN A 48 -1.32 0.16 10.95
C ASN A 48 -2.52 0.59 11.82
N ASN A 49 -2.64 1.89 12.10
CA ASN A 49 -3.81 2.45 12.79
C ASN A 49 -5.10 2.28 11.97
N PHE A 50 -5.04 2.39 10.64
CA PHE A 50 -6.18 2.10 9.79
C PHE A 50 -6.53 0.60 9.80
N ALA A 51 -5.51 -0.26 9.76
CA ALA A 51 -5.68 -1.71 9.78
C ALA A 51 -6.28 -2.21 11.11
N SER A 52 -5.95 -1.59 12.24
CA SER A 52 -6.51 -1.96 13.55
C SER A 52 -8.00 -1.67 13.69
N LEU A 53 -8.53 -0.76 12.87
CA LEU A 53 -9.96 -0.47 12.77
C LEU A 53 -10.71 -1.44 11.84
N CYS A 54 -9.98 -2.26 11.08
CA CYS A 54 -10.55 -3.24 10.17
C CYS A 54 -10.74 -4.58 10.88
N GLU A 55 -11.85 -5.26 10.58
CA GLU A 55 -12.14 -6.60 11.12
C GLU A 55 -11.22 -7.68 10.55
N LYS A 56 -10.66 -7.44 9.36
CA LYS A 56 -9.87 -8.44 8.63
C LYS A 56 -8.39 -8.38 9.03
N PRO A 57 -7.71 -9.54 9.16
CA PRO A 57 -6.30 -9.56 9.52
C PRO A 57 -5.45 -8.80 8.51
N LEU A 58 -4.55 -7.97 9.03
CA LEU A 58 -3.51 -7.33 8.23
C LEU A 58 -2.52 -8.37 7.74
N VAL A 59 -2.22 -8.35 6.44
CA VAL A 59 -1.22 -9.22 5.81
C VAL A 59 0.06 -8.44 5.55
N GLU A 60 -0.06 -7.26 4.95
CA GLU A 60 1.08 -6.51 4.45
C GLU A 60 0.76 -5.01 4.30
N ILE A 61 1.77 -4.17 4.49
CA ILE A 61 1.75 -2.73 4.20
C ILE A 61 2.89 -2.43 3.24
N GLU A 62 2.59 -1.80 2.11
CA GLU A 62 3.54 -1.41 1.08
C GLU A 62 3.47 0.11 0.82
N LYS A 63 4.62 0.75 0.68
CA LYS A 63 4.73 2.10 0.10
C LYS A 63 5.16 1.97 -1.36
N ILE A 64 4.35 2.51 -2.27
CA ILE A 64 4.57 2.45 -3.71
C ILE A 64 4.92 3.85 -4.19
N GLU A 65 6.14 4.02 -4.68
CA GLU A 65 6.60 5.25 -5.33
C GLU A 65 6.57 5.06 -6.84
N THR A 66 5.81 5.92 -7.53
CA THR A 66 5.72 5.87 -9.00
C THR A 66 6.52 7.03 -9.59
N TYR A 67 7.38 6.73 -10.56
CA TYR A 67 8.16 7.74 -11.26
C TYR A 67 8.30 7.41 -12.75
N GLU A 68 8.40 8.46 -13.56
CA GLU A 68 8.67 8.39 -14.99
C GLU A 68 10.18 8.52 -15.23
N LEU A 69 10.68 7.80 -16.23
CA LEU A 69 12.06 7.92 -16.73
C LEU A 69 12.01 8.50 -18.14
N GLN A 70 12.63 9.67 -18.33
CA GLN A 70 12.74 10.34 -19.63
C GLN A 70 14.21 10.39 -20.07
N ALA A 71 14.50 10.39 -21.37
CA ALA A 71 15.86 10.23 -21.94
C ALA A 71 16.68 11.52 -22.04
#